data_AF-A0A9E2JSI6-F1
#
_entry.id   AF-A0A9E2JSI6-F1
#
_cell.length_a   1.000
_cell.length_b   1.000
_cell.length_c   1.000
_cell.angle_alpha   90.00
_cell.angle_beta   90.00
_cell.angle_gamma   90.00
#
_symmetry.space_group_name_H-M   'P 1'
#
loop_
_entity.id
_entity.type
_entity.pdbx_description
1 polymer ?
#
loop_
_entity_poly.entity_id
_entity_poly.type
_entity_poly.pdbx_seq_one_letter_code
_entity_poly.pdbx_strand_id
1 'polypeptide(L)' 'MQAFDALPAPVRSWLSQAALPWSPASCRKILRKARARGESLEDVLARLDRAQQKTLARDRYAQSRLIAADHPGTHRDSNR' A
#
# COMPACT_ATOMS: atom_id res chain seq x y z
N MET A 1 -4.19 -12.27 -4.94
CA MET A 1 -3.10 -12.87 -4.12
C MET A 1 -1.72 -12.79 -4.79
N GLN A 2 -1.56 -13.22 -6.05
CA GLN A 2 -0.25 -13.25 -6.77
C GLN A 2 0.62 -11.98 -6.77
N ALA A 3 0.05 -10.79 -6.58
CA ALA A 3 0.83 -9.56 -6.54
C ALA A 3 1.69 -9.43 -5.27
N PHE A 4 1.23 -9.97 -4.15
CA PHE A 4 1.93 -9.97 -2.87
C PHE A 4 3.01 -11.06 -2.84
N ASP A 5 2.70 -12.25 -3.34
CA ASP A 5 3.63 -13.40 -3.37
C ASP A 5 4.84 -13.15 -4.29
N ALA A 6 4.65 -12.34 -5.34
CA ALA A 6 5.72 -11.93 -6.24
C ALA A 6 6.65 -10.86 -5.65
N LEU A 7 6.39 -10.36 -4.43
CA LEU A 7 7.24 -9.38 -3.77
C LEU A 7 8.40 -10.07 -3.03
N PRO A 8 9.61 -9.48 -3.07
CA PRO A 8 10.73 -9.87 -2.23
C PRO A 8 10.38 -9.76 -0.75
N ALA A 9 10.94 -10.64 0.08
CA ALA A 9 10.70 -10.65 1.52
C ALA A 9 10.90 -9.27 2.20
N PRO A 10 11.92 -8.46 1.84
CA PRO A 10 12.10 -7.14 2.46
C PRO A 10 10.99 -6.15 2.09
N VAL A 11 10.44 -6.24 0.87
CA VAL A 11 9.31 -5.39 0.44
C VAL A 11 8.01 -5.83 1.13
N ARG A 12 7.84 -7.14 1.36
CA ARG A 12 6.70 -7.66 2.15
C ARG A 12 6.79 -7.19 3.61
N SER A 13 7.96 -7.29 4.23
CA SER A 13 8.19 -6.82 5.60
C SER A 13 7.91 -5.32 5.73
N TRP A 14 8.36 -4.52 4.75
CA TRP A 14 8.03 -3.10 4.70
C TRP A 14 6.51 -2.86 4.59
N LEU A 15 5.80 -3.62 3.74
CA LEU A 15 4.34 -3.49 3.59
C LEU A 15 3.60 -3.81 4.90
N SER A 16 4.05 -4.82 5.64
CA SER A 16 3.46 -5.20 6.94
C SER A 16 3.69 -4.14 8.03
N GLN A 17 4.75 -3.34 7.92
CA GLN A 17 5.08 -2.26 8.86
C GLN A 17 4.57 -0.89 8.39
N ALA A 18 4.00 -0.81 7.18
CA ALA A 18 3.57 0.45 6.60
C ALA A 18 2.38 1.05 7.37
N ALA A 19 2.44 2.35 7.66
CA ALA A 19 1.41 3.07 8.40
C ALA A 19 0.11 3.33 7.60
N LEU A 20 0.10 3.03 6.30
CA LEU A 20 -1.02 3.27 5.40
C LEU A 20 -1.45 1.95 4.73
N PRO A 21 -2.74 1.79 4.35
CA PRO A 21 -3.22 0.63 3.61
C PRO A 21 -2.75 0.68 2.13
N TRP A 22 -1.45 0.43 1.93
CA TRP A 22 -0.86 0.36 0.59
C TRP A 22 -1.32 -0.89 -0.15
N SER A 23 -1.74 -0.73 -1.41
CA SER A 23 -2.07 -1.88 -2.25
C SER A 23 -0.79 -2.58 -2.75
N PRO A 24 -0.73 -3.93 -2.74
CA PRO A 24 0.44 -4.69 -3.21
C PRO A 24 0.84 -4.39 -4.66
N ALA A 25 -0.15 -4.03 -5.49
CA ALA A 25 0.05 -3.67 -6.89
C ALA A 25 0.89 -2.38 -7.06
N SER A 26 0.66 -1.37 -6.22
CA SER A 26 1.43 -0.13 -6.22
C SER A 26 2.89 -0.37 -5.83
N CYS A 27 3.11 -1.15 -4.77
CA CYS A 27 4.46 -1.54 -4.33
C CYS A 27 5.19 -2.32 -5.43
N ARG A 28 4.52 -3.27 -6.09
CA ARG A 28 5.08 -4.03 -7.21
C ARG A 28 5.47 -3.14 -8.39
N LYS A 29 4.68 -2.10 -8.70
CA LYS A 29 4.98 -1.14 -9.78
C LYS A 29 6.24 -0.33 -9.49
N ILE A 30 6.42 0.11 -8.24
CA ILE A 30 7.61 0.84 -7.79
C ILE A 30 8.85 -0.08 -7.87
N LEU A 31 8.74 -1.29 -7.30
CA LEU A 31 9.80 -2.30 -7.36
C LEU A 31 10.20 -2.62 -8.81
N ARG A 32 9.24 -2.84 -9.70
CA ARG A 32 9.53 -3.14 -11.11
C ARG A 32 10.25 -1.99 -11.81
N LYS A 33 9.85 -0.75 -11.55
CA LYS A 33 10.52 0.44 -12.12
C LYS A 33 11.94 0.61 -11.60
N ALA A 34 12.16 0.38 -10.31
CA ALA A 34 13.47 0.47 -9.69
C ALA A 34 14.40 -0.64 -10.20
N ARG A 35 13.91 -1.89 -10.26
CA ARG A 35 14.64 -3.02 -10.87
C ARG A 35 15.00 -2.78 -12.34
N ALA A 36 14.09 -2.20 -13.12
CA ALA A 36 14.37 -1.87 -14.52
C ALA A 36 15.50 -0.83 -14.70
N ARG A 37 15.82 -0.08 -13.64
CA ARG A 37 16.93 0.89 -13.62
C ARG A 37 18.20 0.33 -12.98
N GLY A 38 18.18 -0.94 -12.55
CA GLY A 38 19.29 -1.54 -11.80
C GLY A 38 19.43 -1.02 -10.37
N GLU A 39 18.39 -0.40 -9.80
CA GLU A 39 18.42 0.09 -8.42
C GLU A 39 18.45 -1.09 -7.43
N SER A 40 19.17 -0.90 -6.32
CA SER A 40 19.27 -1.90 -5.26
C SER A 40 17.94 -2.05 -4.50
N LEU A 41 17.84 -3.09 -3.69
CA LEU A 41 16.64 -3.28 -2.87
C LEU A 41 16.47 -2.16 -1.83
N GLU A 42 17.57 -1.62 -1.31
CA GLU A 42 17.57 -0.49 -0.38
C GLU A 42 17.03 0.79 -1.03
N ASP A 43 17.45 1.07 -2.27
CA ASP A 43 16.91 2.20 -3.04
C ASP A 43 15.41 2.06 -3.26
N VAL A 44 14.93 0.85 -3.54
CA VAL A 44 13.50 0.57 -3.67
C VAL A 44 12.75 0.87 -2.37
N LEU A 45 13.29 0.44 -1.24
CA LEU A 45 12.71 0.69 0.09
C LEU A 45 12.70 2.19 0.40
N ALA A 46 13.79 2.91 0.15
CA ALA A 46 13.85 4.36 0.31
C ALA A 46 12.83 5.10 -0.57
N ARG A 47 12.57 4.60 -1.79
CA ARG A 47 11.53 5.13 -2.66
C ARG A 47 10.12 4.84 -2.15
N LEU A 48 9.88 3.64 -1.62
CA LEU A 48 8.62 3.28 -0.98
C LEU A 48 8.36 4.17 0.23
N ASP A 49 9.38 4.41 1.07
CA ASP A 49 9.29 5.28 2.24
C ASP A 49 9.00 6.73 1.85
N ARG A 50 9.74 7.30 0.89
CA ARG A 50 9.46 8.64 0.34
C ARG A 50 8.04 8.74 -0.24
N ALA A 51 7.58 7.68 -0.91
CA ALA A 51 6.22 7.65 -1.45
C ALA A 51 5.19 7.58 -0.31
N GLN A 52 5.45 6.82 0.75
CA GLN A 52 4.64 6.79 1.96
C GLN A 52 4.59 8.15 2.64
N GLN A 53 5.72 8.82 2.86
CA GLN A 53 5.75 10.15 3.47
C GLN A 53 5.00 11.19 2.63
N LYS A 54 5.17 11.17 1.30
CA LYS A 54 4.42 12.04 0.38
C LYS A 54 2.93 11.74 0.40
N THR A 55 2.56 10.46 0.46
CA THR A 55 1.16 10.05 0.59
C THR A 55 0.65 10.50 1.95
N LEU A 56 1.29 10.19 3.09
CA LEU A 56 0.90 10.66 4.43
C LEU A 56 0.66 12.18 4.50
N ALA A 57 1.55 12.97 3.89
CA ALA A 57 1.40 14.42 3.80
C ALA A 57 0.15 14.86 3.01
N ARG A 58 -0.25 14.08 2.01
CA ARG A 58 -1.45 14.31 1.17
C ARG A 58 -2.70 13.60 1.72
N ASP A 59 -2.55 12.48 2.39
CA ASP A 59 -3.61 11.54 2.78
C ASP A 59 -4.31 12.00 4.04
N ARG A 60 -3.67 12.85 4.86
CA ARG A 60 -4.40 13.69 5.84
C ARG A 60 -5.60 14.44 5.20
N TYR A 61 -5.58 14.69 3.89
CA TYR A 61 -6.70 15.30 3.16
C TYR A 61 -7.60 14.30 2.41
N ALA A 62 -7.09 13.12 2.00
CA ALA A 62 -7.85 12.14 1.21
C ALA A 62 -8.51 11.05 2.07
N GLN A 63 -7.91 10.68 3.20
CA GLN A 63 -8.45 9.73 4.17
C GLN A 63 -9.74 10.26 4.80
N SER A 64 -9.83 11.58 5.00
CA SER A 64 -11.05 12.33 5.37
C SER A 64 -12.19 12.18 4.36
N ARG A 65 -11.90 11.80 3.11
CA ARG A 65 -12.88 11.66 2.02
C ARG A 65 -13.35 10.22 1.80
N LEU A 66 -12.58 9.22 2.24
CA LEU A 66 -12.94 7.80 2.14
C LEU A 66 -13.79 7.32 3.33
N ILE A 67 -13.58 7.84 4.54
CA ILE A 67 -14.49 7.58 5.68
C ILE A 67 -15.92 8.09 5.45
N ALA A 68 -16.12 9.08 4.58
CA ALA A 68 -17.45 9.56 4.20
C ALA A 68 -18.15 8.69 3.13
N ALA A 69 -17.42 7.78 2.46
CA ALA A 69 -17.91 7.07 1.28
C ALA A 69 -18.16 5.56 1.49
N ASP A 70 -17.69 4.97 2.59
CA ASP A 70 -17.75 3.51 2.80
C ASP A 70 -18.35 3.13 4.17
N HIS A 71 -19.59 3.57 4.41
CA HIS A 71 -20.49 2.88 5.35
C HIS A 71 -21.84 2.61 4.68
N PRO A 72 -21.98 1.51 3.92
CA PRO A 72 -23.27 0.90 3.70
C PRO A 72 -23.46 -0.29 4.64
N GLY A 73 -24.40 -0.14 5.57
CA GLY A 73 -25.32 -1.21 5.98
C GLY A 73 -24.69 -2.40 6.70
N THR A 74 -24.71 -2.34 8.02
CA THR A 74 -24.75 -3.49 8.93
C THR A 74 -25.70 -4.55 8.35
N HIS A 75 -25.16 -5.69 7.91
CA HIS A 75 -25.94 -6.86 7.52
C HIS A 75 -26.58 -7.43 8.80
N ARG A 76 -27.74 -6.87 9.16
CA ARG A 76 -28.56 -7.30 10.29
C ARG A 76 -29.52 -8.39 9.82
N ASP A 77 -29.24 -9.59 10.31
CA ASP A 77 -30.19 -10.60 10.75
C ASP A 77 -31.26 -11.11 9.76
N SER A 78 -31.06 -12.33 9.28
CA SER A 78 -32.13 -13.20 8.77
C SER A 78 -32.00 -14.56 9.44
N ASN A 79 -32.68 -14.74 10.58
CA ASN A 79 -33.04 -16.07 11.05
C ASN A 79 -34.54 -16.10 11.41
N ARG A 80 -35.35 -16.59 10.48
CA ARG A 80 -36.68 -17.13 10.74
C ARG A 80 -36.89 -18.38 9.92
#